data_AF-A0A3D1XN90-F1
#
_entry.id   AF-A0A3D1XN90-F1
#
_cell.length_a   1.000
_cell.length_b   1.000
_cell.length_c   1.000
_cell.angle_alpha   90.00
_cell.angle_beta   90.00
_cell.angle_gamma   90.00
#
_symmetry.space_group_name_H-M   'P 1'
#
loop_
_entity.id
_entity.type
_entity.pdbx_description
1 polymer ?
#
loop_
_entity_poly.entity_id
_entity_poly.type
_entity_poly.pdbx_seq_one_letter_code
_entity_poly.pdbx_strand_id
1 'polypeptide(L)'
;MVAKEVEKNASEVEEFVFKNKLAGQVDVSSNERGSIITLSDTVLFPAGKFLMNSVGNDLIKQVFDLLQQFNYNVKIEGHTDNSPIRIEQFPS
;
A
#
# COMPACT_ATOMS: atom_id res chain seq x y z
N MET A 1 11.09 -4.51 23.62
CA MET A 1 10.39 -3.20 23.61
C MET A 1 9.94 -2.85 22.19
N VAL A 2 10.85 -2.83 21.20
CA VAL A 2 10.55 -2.55 19.78
C VAL A 2 9.48 -3.46 19.17
N ALA A 3 9.57 -4.78 19.36
CA ALA A 3 8.61 -5.73 18.78
C ALA A 3 7.14 -5.47 19.20
N LYS A 4 6.92 -5.09 20.47
CA LYS A 4 5.58 -4.83 21.01
C LYS A 4 4.96 -3.55 20.44
N GLU A 5 5.79 -2.59 20.08
CA GLU A 5 5.34 -1.33 19.48
C GLU A 5 5.01 -1.51 17.99
N VAL A 6 5.83 -2.29 17.27
CA VAL A 6 5.55 -2.68 15.88
C VAL A 6 4.27 -3.50 15.78
N GLU A 7 4.04 -4.47 16.67
CA GLU A 7 2.79 -5.23 16.74
C GLU A 7 1.58 -4.34 17.00
N LYS A 8 1.68 -3.42 17.98
CA LYS A 8 0.60 -2.47 18.28
C LYS A 8 0.23 -1.62 17.06
N ASN A 9 1.23 -1.12 16.34
CA ASN A 9 1.01 -0.32 15.15
C ASN A 9 0.39 -1.14 14.02
N ALA A 10 0.87 -2.37 13.81
CA ALA A 10 0.26 -3.27 12.83
C ALA A 10 -1.21 -3.52 13.15
N SER A 11 -1.56 -3.77 14.41
CA SER A 11 -2.95 -3.93 14.84
C SER A 11 -3.81 -2.68 14.62
N GLU A 12 -3.28 -1.47 14.88
CA GLU A 12 -4.02 -0.22 14.64
C GLU A 12 -4.28 0.01 13.14
N VAL A 13 -3.29 -0.31 12.29
CA VAL A 13 -3.42 -0.24 10.83
C VAL A 13 -4.42 -1.29 10.33
N GLU A 14 -4.35 -2.53 10.82
CA GLU A 14 -5.32 -3.59 10.48
C GLU A 14 -6.75 -3.21 10.86
N GLU A 15 -6.95 -2.69 12.07
CA GLU A 15 -8.28 -2.24 12.53
C GLU A 15 -8.82 -1.11 11.63
N PHE A 16 -7.97 -0.19 11.19
CA PHE A 16 -8.34 0.86 10.25
C PHE A 16 -8.72 0.29 8.88
N VAL A 17 -7.93 -0.63 8.33
CA VAL A 17 -8.21 -1.31 7.05
C VAL A 17 -9.58 -1.99 7.11
N PHE A 18 -9.88 -2.65 8.23
CA PHE A 18 -11.18 -3.29 8.45
C PHE A 18 -12.33 -2.26 8.53
N LYS A 19 -12.19 -1.22 9.36
CA LYS A 19 -13.22 -0.18 9.55
C LYS A 19 -13.56 0.57 8.25
N ASN A 20 -12.56 0.80 7.40
CA ASN A 20 -12.74 1.51 6.13
C ASN A 20 -13.13 0.57 4.97
N LYS A 21 -13.41 -0.72 5.25
CA LYS A 21 -13.79 -1.73 4.25
C LYS A 21 -12.74 -1.89 3.15
N LEU A 22 -11.47 -1.76 3.52
CA LEU A 22 -10.32 -1.89 2.61
C LEU A 22 -9.75 -3.33 2.59
N ALA A 23 -10.36 -4.24 3.37
CA ALA A 23 -9.98 -5.65 3.40
C ALA A 23 -10.03 -6.29 2.00
N GLY A 24 -8.98 -7.03 1.64
CA GLY A 24 -8.80 -7.64 0.31
C GLY A 24 -8.22 -6.71 -0.76
N GLN A 25 -8.08 -5.41 -0.47
CA GLN A 25 -7.37 -4.44 -1.31
C GLN A 25 -6.06 -3.98 -0.67
N VAL A 26 -6.01 -4.02 0.66
CA VAL A 26 -4.88 -3.66 1.50
C VAL A 26 -4.57 -4.81 2.43
N ASP A 27 -3.30 -5.24 2.45
CA ASP A 27 -2.75 -6.21 3.38
C ASP A 27 -1.77 -5.52 4.32
N VAL A 28 -1.78 -5.93 5.59
CA VAL A 28 -0.88 -5.41 6.62
C VAL A 28 -0.05 -6.57 7.13
N SER A 29 1.26 -6.33 7.24
CA SER A 29 2.18 -7.26 7.88
C SER A 29 3.20 -6.48 8.69
N SER A 30 4.03 -7.17 9.45
CA SER A 30 5.11 -6.54 10.21
C SER A 30 6.36 -7.38 10.18
N ASN A 31 7.51 -6.74 10.16
CA ASN A 31 8.80 -7.39 10.39
C ASN A 31 9.72 -6.47 11.20
N GLU A 32 11.00 -6.86 11.28
CA GLU A 32 12.04 -6.13 12.02
C GLU A 32 12.20 -4.66 11.59
N ARG A 33 11.77 -4.32 10.36
CA ARG A 33 11.85 -2.95 9.81
C ARG A 33 10.63 -2.09 10.17
N GLY A 34 9.56 -2.70 10.69
CA GLY A 34 8.31 -2.03 11.03
C GLY A 34 7.08 -2.66 10.38
N SER A 35 5.99 -1.91 10.36
CA SER A 35 4.74 -2.29 9.70
C SER A 35 4.85 -2.07 8.19
N ILE A 36 4.40 -3.04 7.42
CA ILE A 36 4.37 -3.03 5.95
C ILE A 36 2.91 -3.05 5.51
N ILE A 37 2.53 -2.06 4.72
CA ILE A 37 1.21 -1.94 4.11
C ILE A 37 1.36 -2.21 2.63
N THR A 38 0.72 -3.27 2.15
CA THR A 38 0.74 -3.67 0.74
C THR A 38 -0.61 -3.34 0.12
N LEU A 39 -0.60 -2.59 -0.98
CA LEU A 39 -1.80 -2.31 -1.77
C LEU A 39 -1.76 -3.13 -3.06
N SER A 40 -2.90 -3.69 -3.46
CA SER A 40 -3.00 -4.41 -4.73
C SER A 40 -2.80 -3.47 -5.93
N ASP A 41 -1.88 -3.83 -6.82
CA ASP A 41 -1.64 -3.13 -8.09
C ASP A 41 -2.90 -3.08 -8.97
N THR A 42 -3.67 -4.17 -9.03
CA THR A 42 -4.91 -4.26 -9.82
C THR A 42 -6.00 -3.29 -9.37
N VAL A 43 -5.96 -2.88 -8.10
CA VAL A 43 -6.85 -1.86 -7.55
C VAL A 43 -6.34 -0.47 -7.91
N LEU A 44 -5.03 -0.25 -7.86
CA LEU A 44 -4.41 1.06 -8.06
C LEU A 44 -4.33 1.44 -9.55
N PHE A 45 -3.96 0.51 -10.42
CA PHE A 45 -3.59 0.79 -11.81
C PHE A 45 -4.38 -0.10 -12.78
N PRO A 46 -4.83 0.44 -13.92
CA PRO A 46 -5.22 -0.39 -15.04
C PRO A 46 -4.01 -1.18 -15.56
N ALA A 47 -4.23 -2.40 -16.07
CA ALA A 47 -3.17 -3.24 -16.61
C ALA A 47 -2.31 -2.49 -17.66
N GLY A 48 -0.99 -2.55 -17.48
CA GLY A 48 -0.01 -1.91 -18.36
C GLY A 48 0.02 -0.38 -18.30
N LYS A 49 -0.64 0.25 -17.31
CA LYS A 49 -0.63 1.70 -17.12
C LYS A 49 0.04 2.08 -15.80
N PHE A 50 0.61 3.28 -15.78
CA PHE A 50 1.26 3.86 -14.60
C PHE A 50 0.41 4.96 -13.95
N LEU A 51 -0.63 5.43 -14.63
CA LEU A 51 -1.58 6.38 -14.06
C LEU A 51 -2.63 5.60 -13.26
N MET A 52 -2.79 5.98 -11.99
CA MET A 52 -3.79 5.39 -11.12
C MET A 52 -5.20 5.66 -11.65
N ASN A 53 -6.10 4.70 -11.45
CA ASN A 53 -7.52 4.91 -11.68
C ASN A 53 -8.14 5.72 -10.51
N SER A 54 -9.41 6.12 -10.63
CA SER A 54 -10.07 6.92 -9.58
C SER A 54 -10.18 6.17 -8.25
N VAL A 55 -10.46 4.87 -8.29
CA VAL A 55 -10.56 4.02 -7.10
C VAL A 55 -9.21 3.95 -6.36
N GLY A 56 -8.12 3.80 -7.09
CA GLY A 56 -6.76 3.81 -6.56
C GLY A 56 -6.38 5.14 -5.91
N ASN A 57 -6.78 6.26 -6.53
CA ASN A 57 -6.57 7.58 -5.93
C ASN A 57 -7.33 7.74 -4.60
N ASP A 58 -8.59 7.29 -4.54
CA ASP A 58 -9.39 7.35 -3.31
C ASP A 58 -8.84 6.42 -2.22
N LEU A 59 -8.29 5.26 -2.60
CA LEU A 59 -7.64 4.31 -1.70
C LEU A 59 -6.36 4.89 -1.10
N ILE A 60 -5.47 5.42 -1.93
CA ILE A 60 -4.21 6.06 -1.50
C ILE A 60 -4.50 7.19 -0.53
N LYS A 61 -5.54 7.99 -0.78
CA LYS A 61 -5.94 9.08 0.10
C LYS A 61 -6.33 8.59 1.50
N GLN A 62 -7.14 7.52 1.58
CA GLN A 62 -7.51 6.92 2.86
C GLN A 62 -6.31 6.35 3.62
N VAL A 63 -5.35 5.73 2.91
CA VAL A 63 -4.11 5.24 3.51
C VAL A 63 -3.24 6.41 3.98
N PHE A 64 -3.17 7.50 3.22
CA PHE A 64 -2.43 8.69 3.62
C PHE A 64 -3.02 9.33 4.89
N ASP A 65 -4.35 9.46 4.97
CA ASP A 65 -5.05 9.99 6.15
C ASP A 65 -4.81 9.13 7.39
N LEU A 66 -4.66 7.81 7.24
CA LEU A 66 -4.21 6.90 8.30
C LEU A 66 -2.77 7.19 8.72
N LEU A 67 -1.85 7.26 7.75
CA LEU A 67 -0.43 7.46 8.03
C LEU A 67 -0.15 8.79 8.74
N GLN A 68 -0.97 9.82 8.49
CA GLN A 68 -0.89 11.11 9.19
C GLN A 68 -1.15 11.03 10.70
N GLN A 69 -1.81 9.98 11.18
CA GLN A 69 -2.08 9.78 12.61
C GLN A 69 -0.84 9.34 13.38
N PHE A 70 0.21 8.92 12.67
CA PHE A 70 1.43 8.41 13.24
C PHE A 70 2.62 9.32 12.97
N ASN A 71 3.53 9.41 13.93
CA ASN A 71 4.79 10.14 13.78
C ASN A 71 5.92 9.18 13.35
N TYR A 72 5.82 8.63 12.14
CA TYR A 72 6.79 7.68 11.59
C TYR A 72 7.35 8.12 10.24
N ASN A 73 8.55 7.65 9.92
CA ASN A 73 9.09 7.77 8.58
C ASN A 73 8.37 6.80 7.65
N VAL A 74 7.85 7.32 6.54
CA VAL A 74 7.19 6.51 5.51
C VAL A 74 8.15 6.27 4.35
N LYS A 75 8.30 5.01 3.96
CA LYS A 75 9.00 4.60 2.74
C LYS A 75 7.98 4.02 1.76
N ILE A 76 7.99 4.52 0.52
CA ILE A 76 7.11 4.05 -0.56
C ILE A 76 7.94 3.23 -1.54
N GLU A 77 7.48 2.02 -1.85
CA GLU A 77 8.10 1.11 -2.81
C GLU A 77 7.05 0.67 -3.83
N GLY A 78 7.44 0.60 -5.11
CA GLY A 78 6.62 0.10 -6.20
C GLY A 78 7.22 -1.18 -6.77
N HIS A 79 6.38 -2.17 -7.07
CA HIS A 79 6.78 -3.43 -7.68
C HIS A 79 6.09 -3.58 -9.04
N THR A 80 6.78 -4.21 -9.99
CA THR A 80 6.21 -4.72 -11.23
C THR A 80 6.39 -6.23 -11.27
N ASP A 81 5.66 -6.90 -12.15
CA ASP A 81 5.98 -8.29 -12.50
C ASP A 81 7.22 -8.33 -13.42
N ASN A 82 7.55 -9.54 -13.88
CA ASN A 82 8.64 -9.80 -14.83
C ASN A 82 8.14 -9.92 -16.28
N SER A 83 6.88 -9.56 -16.56
CA SER A 83 6.30 -9.66 -17.90
C SER A 83 6.90 -8.57 -18.79
N PRO A 84 7.42 -8.91 -19.99
CA PRO A 84 7.93 -7.90 -20.91
C PRO A 84 6.82 -6.94 -21.34
N ILE A 85 7.05 -5.64 -21.21
CA ILE A 85 6.17 -4.60 -21.75
C ILE A 85 6.76 -4.08 -23.06
N ARG A 86 5.94 -4.04 -24.12
CA ARG A 86 6.33 -3.48 -25.42
C ARG A 86 5.25 -2.53 -25.90
N ILE A 87 5.34 -1.28 -25.48
CA ILE A 87 4.47 -0.20 -25.94
C ILE A 87 5.32 1.01 -26.33
N GLU A 88 4.77 1.94 -27.10
CA GLU A 88 5.51 3.14 -27.56
C GLU A 88 6.16 3.91 -26.41
N GLN A 89 5.48 3.97 -25.26
CA GLN A 89 5.96 4.62 -24.05
C GLN A 89 7.08 3.84 -23.31
N PHE A 90 7.13 2.51 -23.48
CA PHE A 90 8.14 1.62 -22.89
C PHE A 90 8.61 0.62 -23.97
N PRO A 91 9.51 1.02 -24.88
CA PRO A 91 9.86 0.24 -26.07
C PRO A 91 10.96 -0.81 -25.85
N SER A 92 11.56 -0.85 -24.65
CA SER A 92 12.74 -1.66 -24.30
C SER A 92 12.43 -3.13 -24.04
#